data_AF-A0A9Q3P2V7-F1
#
_entry.id   AF-A0A9Q3P2V7-F1
#
_cell.length_a   1.000
_cell.length_b   1.000
_cell.length_c   1.000
_cell.angle_alpha   90.00
_cell.angle_beta   90.00
_cell.angle_gamma   90.00
#
_symmetry.space_group_name_H-M   'P 1'
#
loop_
_entity.id
_entity.type
_entity.pdbx_description
1 polymer ?
#
loop_
_entity_poly.entity_id
_entity_poly.type
_entity_poly.pdbx_seq_one_letter_code
_entity_poly.pdbx_strand_id
1 'polypeptide(L)'
;MGIYEYTRMPFGIKNAPAHFQSMMDTIFQEEILEGWMVVYIDDLIIYSETWEDHVQYIDRVLSKCTPINLKISLKKCNFGQQELLALGNRFSGIGIPIGQNKVAAVLQKPVPRNIKEMQSFLGFASYYRNHIKSFSHITSSL
;
A
#
# COMPACT_ATOMS: atom_id res chain seq x y z
N MET A 1 -19.50 -33.76 18.97
CA MET A 1 -19.13 -32.52 18.24
C MET A 1 -17.62 -32.52 18.09
N GLY A 2 -17.10 -32.33 16.87
CA GLY A 2 -15.67 -32.39 16.57
C GLY A 2 -15.00 -31.02 16.63
N ILE A 3 -13.67 -31.01 16.76
CA ILE A 3 -12.82 -29.83 16.64
C ILE A 3 -12.36 -29.74 15.18
N TYR A 4 -12.49 -28.56 14.58
CA TYR A 4 -12.03 -28.27 13.22
C TYR A 4 -10.94 -27.21 13.26
N GLU A 5 -9.99 -27.30 12.34
CA GLU A 5 -8.92 -26.33 12.15
C GLU A 5 -8.92 -25.77 10.72
N TYR A 6 -8.33 -24.59 10.56
CA TYR A 6 -8.22 -23.94 9.26
C TYR A 6 -6.97 -24.43 8.51
N THR A 7 -7.14 -24.80 7.24
CA THR A 7 -6.02 -25.18 6.34
C THR A 7 -5.43 -24.00 5.56
N ARG A 8 -6.03 -22.82 5.72
CA ARG A 8 -5.62 -21.53 5.14
C ARG A 8 -5.77 -20.45 6.21
N MET A 9 -5.08 -19.34 6.03
CA MET A 9 -5.15 -18.21 6.96
C MET A 9 -6.59 -17.67 7.05
N PRO A 10 -7.26 -17.76 8.21
CA PRO A 10 -8.60 -17.20 8.38
C PRO A 10 -8.55 -15.68 8.56
N PHE A 11 -9.67 -15.02 8.25
CA PHE A 11 -9.84 -13.59 8.54
C PHE A 11 -9.86 -13.33 10.05
N GLY A 12 -9.43 -12.13 10.46
CA GLY A 12 -9.47 -11.69 11.86
C GLY A 12 -8.23 -12.02 12.69
N ILE A 13 -7.25 -12.76 12.13
CA ILE A 13 -5.95 -12.93 12.77
C ILE A 13 -5.16 -11.62 12.66
N LYS A 14 -4.73 -11.09 13.82
CA LYS A 14 -4.00 -9.82 13.92
C LYS A 14 -2.78 -9.71 12.99
N ASN A 15 -2.05 -10.81 12.80
CA ASN A 15 -0.81 -10.82 12.02
C ASN A 15 -1.02 -11.22 10.55
N ALA A 16 -2.25 -11.57 10.15
CA ALA A 16 -2.53 -11.99 8.78
C ALA A 16 -2.08 -10.98 7.71
N PRO A 17 -2.36 -9.66 7.86
CA PRO A 17 -1.94 -8.68 6.86
C PRO A 17 -0.42 -8.56 6.73
N ALA A 18 0.32 -8.67 7.84
CA ALA A 18 1.78 -8.57 7.82
C ALA A 18 2.43 -9.78 7.12
N HIS A 19 1.91 -10.98 7.38
CA HIS A 19 2.36 -12.18 6.67
C HIS A 19 2.02 -12.12 5.18
N PHE A 20 0.83 -11.64 4.82
CA PHE A 20 0.44 -11.49 3.42
C PHE A 20 1.31 -10.45 2.70
N GLN A 21 1.55 -9.29 3.32
CA GLN A 21 2.47 -8.26 2.79
C GLN A 21 3.86 -8.85 2.55
N SER A 22 4.45 -9.55 3.52
CA SER A 22 5.78 -10.14 3.37
C SER A 22 5.86 -11.16 2.24
N MET A 23 4.80 -11.96 2.06
CA MET A 23 4.70 -12.90 0.94
C MET A 23 4.68 -12.14 -0.40
N MET A 24 3.84 -11.10 -0.51
CA MET A 24 3.71 -10.30 -1.73
C MET A 24 4.99 -9.52 -2.04
N ASP A 25 5.65 -8.93 -1.05
CA ASP A 25 6.95 -8.25 -1.18
C ASP A 25 8.03 -9.20 -1.71
N THR A 26 7.98 -10.49 -1.31
CA THR A 26 8.93 -11.50 -1.79
C THR A 26 8.65 -11.89 -3.24
N ILE A 27 7.38 -12.06 -3.61
CA ILE A 27 6.97 -12.46 -4.98
C ILE A 27 7.31 -11.36 -5.99
N PHE A 28 7.05 -10.09 -5.62
CA PHE A 28 7.15 -8.93 -6.49
C PHE A 28 8.38 -8.05 -6.20
N GLN A 29 9.38 -8.59 -5.49
CA GLN A 29 10.56 -7.82 -5.07
C GLN A 29 11.24 -7.12 -6.25
N GLU A 30 11.38 -7.83 -7.35
CA GLU A 30 12.04 -7.33 -8.56
C GLU A 30 11.28 -6.15 -9.16
N GLU A 31 9.96 -6.26 -9.32
CA GLU A 31 9.10 -5.20 -9.84
C GLU A 31 9.04 -3.96 -8.94
N ILE A 32 9.11 -4.17 -7.62
CA ILE A 32 9.20 -3.09 -6.63
C ILE A 32 10.55 -2.36 -6.76
N LEU A 33 11.64 -3.11 -6.92
CA LEU A 33 12.99 -2.54 -7.07
C LEU A 33 13.18 -1.82 -8.41
N GLU A 34 12.56 -2.33 -9.48
CA GLU A 34 12.50 -1.66 -10.79
C GLU A 34 11.63 -0.38 -10.75
N GLY A 35 10.85 -0.18 -9.68
CA GLY A 35 10.18 1.08 -9.36
C GLY A 35 8.84 1.30 -10.06
N TRP A 36 8.36 0.33 -10.83
CA TRP A 36 7.07 0.42 -11.55
C TRP A 36 5.93 -0.33 -10.85
N MET A 37 6.17 -0.95 -9.69
CA MET A 37 5.13 -1.57 -8.87
C MET A 37 5.16 -1.12 -7.41
N VAL A 38 3.97 -0.96 -6.82
CA VAL A 38 3.78 -0.86 -5.37
C VAL A 38 2.80 -1.95 -4.93
N VAL A 39 3.19 -2.68 -3.88
CA VAL A 39 2.36 -3.69 -3.22
C VAL A 39 1.86 -3.13 -1.89
N TYR A 40 0.55 -3.18 -1.67
CA TYR A 40 -0.04 -2.82 -0.38
C TYR A 40 -1.12 -3.81 0.03
N ILE A 41 -0.79 -4.68 0.98
CA ILE A 41 -1.63 -5.77 1.48
C ILE A 41 -2.19 -6.55 0.28
N ASP A 42 -3.46 -6.34 -0.08
CA ASP A 42 -4.17 -7.05 -1.13
C ASP A 42 -4.13 -6.35 -2.50
N ASP A 43 -3.63 -5.10 -2.56
CA ASP A 43 -3.63 -4.26 -3.76
C ASP A 43 -2.26 -4.26 -4.44
N LEU A 44 -2.27 -4.48 -5.77
CA LEU A 44 -1.12 -4.32 -6.66
C LEU A 44 -1.33 -3.05 -7.50
N ILE A 45 -0.41 -2.09 -7.40
CA ILE A 45 -0.44 -0.85 -8.16
C ILE A 45 0.71 -0.87 -9.16
N ILE A 46 0.37 -0.77 -10.45
CA ILE A 46 1.32 -0.86 -11.57
C ILE A 46 1.38 0.49 -12.28
N TYR A 47 2.58 1.01 -12.49
CA TYR A 47 2.86 2.25 -13.21
C TYR A 47 3.53 1.93 -14.54
N SER A 48 3.23 2.71 -15.58
CA SER A 48 3.93 2.66 -16.85
C SER A 48 3.82 4.01 -17.56
N GLU A 49 4.77 4.30 -18.44
CA GLU A 49 4.74 5.53 -19.25
C GLU A 49 3.91 5.33 -20.53
N THR A 50 3.99 4.13 -21.12
CA THR A 50 3.26 3.76 -22.33
C THR A 50 2.22 2.67 -22.05
N TRP A 51 1.28 2.51 -22.98
CA TRP A 51 0.29 1.44 -22.91
C TRP A 51 0.94 0.08 -23.21
N GLU A 52 1.90 0.06 -24.13
CA GLU A 52 2.65 -1.13 -24.53
C GLU A 52 3.41 -1.72 -23.33
N ASP A 53 4.10 -0.87 -22.57
CA ASP A 53 4.77 -1.28 -21.32
C ASP A 53 3.75 -1.75 -20.29
N HIS A 54 2.59 -1.08 -20.18
CA HIS A 54 1.54 -1.45 -19.22
C HIS A 54 1.06 -2.88 -19.43
N VAL A 55 0.83 -3.26 -20.70
CA VAL A 55 0.38 -4.60 -21.07
C VAL A 55 1.45 -5.64 -20.73
N GLN A 56 2.72 -5.34 -21.00
CA GLN A 56 3.83 -6.23 -20.64
C GLN A 56 3.98 -6.39 -19.12
N TYR A 57 3.82 -5.32 -18.35
CA TYR A 57 3.86 -5.37 -16.89
C TYR A 57 2.73 -6.20 -16.31
N ILE A 58 1.50 -6.02 -16.81
CA ILE A 58 0.36 -6.85 -16.40
C ILE A 58 0.63 -8.34 -16.70
N ASP A 59 1.16 -8.66 -17.89
CA ASP A 59 1.49 -10.04 -18.26
C ASP A 59 2.54 -10.66 -17.33
N ARG A 60 3.58 -9.90 -16.97
CA ARG A 60 4.60 -10.31 -15.99
C ARG A 60 3.99 -10.59 -14.61
N VAL A 61 3.09 -9.72 -14.12
CA VAL A 61 2.38 -9.92 -12.85
C VAL A 61 1.55 -11.20 -12.88
N LEU A 62 0.73 -11.39 -13.91
CA LEU A 62 -0.15 -12.55 -14.04
C LEU A 62 0.66 -13.86 -14.17
N SER A 63 1.78 -13.81 -14.88
CA SER A 63 2.72 -14.92 -15.03
C SER A 63 3.33 -15.35 -13.70
N LYS A 64 3.63 -14.40 -12.79
CA LYS A 64 4.09 -14.72 -11.42
C LYS A 64 2.96 -15.24 -10.52
N CYS A 65 1.73 -14.75 -10.68
CA CYS A 65 0.59 -15.15 -9.86
C CYS A 65 0.11 -16.59 -10.14
N THR A 66 0.14 -17.00 -11.40
CA THR A 66 -0.37 -18.31 -11.87
C THR A 66 0.27 -19.52 -11.15
N PRO A 67 1.60 -19.68 -11.09
CA PRO A 67 2.23 -20.86 -10.50
C PRO A 67 1.99 -20.99 -8.98
N ILE A 68 1.77 -19.87 -8.29
CA ILE A 68 1.50 -19.83 -6.84
C ILE A 68 0.00 -19.85 -6.52
N ASN A 69 -0.87 -19.96 -7.54
CA ASN A 69 -2.33 -19.93 -7.41
C ASN A 69 -2.82 -18.68 -6.65
N LEU A 70 -2.14 -17.55 -6.84
CA LEU A 70 -2.59 -16.25 -6.33
C LEU A 70 -3.70 -15.74 -7.25
N LYS A 71 -4.87 -15.46 -6.68
CA LYS A 71 -6.06 -15.10 -7.44
C LYS A 71 -6.32 -13.60 -7.40
N ILE A 72 -6.52 -13.04 -8.58
CA ILE A 72 -6.87 -11.62 -8.74
C ILE A 72 -8.37 -11.52 -9.09
N SER A 73 -9.08 -10.66 -8.38
CA SER A 73 -10.50 -10.41 -8.64
C SER A 73 -10.66 -9.38 -9.77
N LEU A 74 -10.87 -9.84 -11.00
CA LEU A 74 -11.05 -8.98 -12.18
C LEU A 74 -12.10 -7.87 -11.98
N LYS A 75 -13.20 -8.18 -11.27
CA LYS A 75 -14.28 -7.21 -10.96
C LYS A 75 -13.83 -6.03 -10.09
N LYS A 76 -12.70 -6.15 -9.40
CA LYS A 76 -12.12 -5.11 -8.53
C LYS A 76 -10.89 -4.46 -9.15
N CYS A 77 -10.46 -4.91 -10.33
CA CYS A 77 -9.31 -4.36 -11.03
C CYS A 77 -9.72 -3.13 -11.83
N ASN A 78 -8.88 -2.11 -11.78
CA ASN A 78 -8.98 -0.91 -12.61
C ASN A 78 -7.76 -0.89 -13.53
N PHE A 79 -7.97 -0.88 -14.85
CA PHE A 79 -6.90 -0.91 -15.84
C PHE A 79 -6.84 0.37 -16.66
N GLY A 80 -5.64 0.71 -17.14
CA GLY A 80 -5.43 1.79 -18.12
C GLY A 80 -5.91 3.16 -17.67
N GLN A 81 -5.91 3.42 -16.36
CA GLN A 81 -6.33 4.71 -15.82
C GLN A 81 -5.15 5.68 -15.86
N GLN A 82 -5.36 6.89 -16.39
CA GLN A 82 -4.37 7.97 -16.30
C GLN A 82 -4.13 8.41 -14.84
N GLU A 83 -5.15 8.25 -14.01
CA GLU A 83 -5.08 8.49 -12.57
C GLU A 83 -5.83 7.40 -11.82
N LEU A 84 -5.20 6.81 -10.81
CA LEU A 84 -5.78 5.76 -9.99
C LEU A 84 -6.05 6.27 -8.57
N LEU A 85 -7.27 6.13 -8.09
CA LEU A 85 -7.57 6.28 -6.66
C LEU A 85 -7.32 4.92 -5.97
N ALA A 86 -6.23 4.82 -5.22
CA ALA A 86 -5.91 3.64 -4.41
C ALA A 86 -5.47 4.07 -3.01
N LEU A 87 -5.75 3.27 -1.98
CA LEU A 87 -5.29 3.54 -0.60
C LEU A 87 -5.69 4.91 0.00
N GLY A 88 -6.74 5.53 -0.55
CA GLY A 88 -7.16 6.90 -0.20
C GLY A 88 -6.32 8.01 -0.84
N ASN A 89 -5.44 7.66 -1.78
CA ASN A 89 -4.57 8.56 -2.53
C ASN A 89 -4.91 8.53 -4.02
N ARG A 90 -4.76 9.68 -4.70
CA ARG A 90 -4.81 9.75 -6.15
C ARG A 90 -3.38 9.58 -6.65
N PHE A 91 -3.12 8.56 -7.44
CA PHE A 91 -1.86 8.30 -8.11
C PHE A 91 -1.98 8.78 -9.55
N SER A 92 -1.23 9.79 -9.93
CA SER A 92 -1.02 10.20 -11.33
C SER A 92 0.40 9.84 -11.74
N GLY A 93 0.73 9.82 -13.04
CA GLY A 93 2.04 9.43 -13.57
C GLY A 93 3.27 10.23 -13.08
N ILE A 94 3.12 11.06 -12.04
CA ILE A 94 4.16 11.88 -11.41
C ILE A 94 4.23 11.50 -9.91
N GLY A 95 4.77 10.32 -9.65
CA GLY A 95 5.09 9.83 -8.30
C GLY A 95 3.89 9.45 -7.43
N ILE A 96 4.15 8.84 -6.27
CA ILE A 96 3.16 8.50 -5.24
C ILE A 96 2.72 9.78 -4.54
N PRO A 97 1.52 10.33 -4.81
CA PRO A 97 1.07 11.53 -4.15
C PRO A 97 0.52 11.09 -2.79
N ILE A 98 0.96 11.74 -1.72
CA ILE A 98 0.26 11.60 -0.43
C ILE A 98 -1.19 12.01 -0.70
N GLY A 99 -2.13 11.09 -0.45
CA GLY A 99 -3.52 11.34 -0.76
C GLY A 99 -4.01 12.57 -0.04
N GLN A 100 -4.58 13.49 -0.81
CA GLN A 100 -5.16 14.73 -0.30
C GLN A 100 -6.21 14.46 0.79
N ASN A 101 -6.87 13.30 0.78
CA ASN A 101 -7.81 12.88 1.84
C ASN A 101 -7.12 12.62 3.19
N LYS A 102 -5.89 12.09 3.21
CA LYS A 102 -5.12 11.88 4.45
C LYS A 102 -4.47 13.18 4.92
N VAL A 103 -4.06 14.05 4.00
CA VAL A 103 -3.63 15.42 4.34
C VAL A 103 -4.80 16.22 4.91
N ALA A 104 -6.00 16.12 4.32
CA ALA A 104 -7.21 16.75 4.83
C ALA A 104 -7.60 16.22 6.22
N ALA A 105 -7.51 14.92 6.45
CA ALA A 105 -7.76 14.32 7.78
C ALA A 105 -6.76 14.80 8.85
N VAL A 106 -5.51 15.09 8.48
CA VAL A 106 -4.51 15.71 9.37
C VAL A 106 -4.83 17.18 9.61
N LEU A 107 -5.19 17.94 8.56
CA LEU A 107 -5.57 19.35 8.68
C LEU A 107 -6.83 19.55 9.52
N GLN A 108 -7.73 18.56 9.55
CA GLN A 108 -8.95 18.57 10.36
C GLN A 108 -8.76 17.98 11.76
N LYS A 109 -7.62 17.33 12.05
CA LYS A 109 -7.38 16.76 13.38
C LYS A 109 -7.18 17.90 14.39
N PRO A 110 -7.85 17.85 15.55
CA PRO A 110 -7.60 18.81 16.62
C PRO A 110 -6.16 18.64 17.13
N VAL A 111 -5.57 19.75 17.59
CA VAL A 111 -4.23 19.74 18.21
C VAL A 111 -4.23 18.75 19.38
N PRO A 112 -3.28 17.80 19.45
CA PRO A 112 -3.19 16.83 20.53
C PRO A 112 -3.16 17.50 21.89
N ARG A 113 -3.99 17.02 22.84
CA ARG A 113 -4.09 17.60 24.19
C ARG A 113 -3.41 16.77 25.26
N ASN A 114 -2.99 15.55 24.93
CA ASN A 114 -2.30 14.65 25.84
C ASN A 114 -1.22 13.81 25.14
N ILE A 115 -0.39 13.15 25.93
CA ILE A 115 0.76 12.36 25.46
C ILE A 115 0.31 11.22 24.53
N LYS A 116 -0.82 10.54 24.81
CA LYS A 116 -1.32 9.44 23.97
C LYS A 116 -1.73 9.93 22.58
N GLU A 117 -2.42 11.07 22.53
CA GLU A 117 -2.81 11.72 21.27
C GLU A 117 -1.58 12.21 20.49
N MET A 118 -0.57 12.76 21.19
CA MET A 118 0.68 13.19 20.57
C MET A 118 1.43 11.99 19.97
N GLN A 119 1.56 10.89 20.72
CA GLN A 119 2.20 9.66 20.23
C GLN A 119 1.45 9.05 19.04
N SER A 120 0.11 9.05 19.08
CA SER A 120 -0.72 8.60 17.96
C SER A 120 -0.52 9.47 16.71
N PHE A 121 -0.44 10.80 16.90
CA PHE A 121 -0.18 11.74 15.82
C PHE A 121 1.23 11.57 15.23
N LEU A 122 2.26 11.49 16.07
CA LEU A 122 3.64 11.26 15.63
C LEU A 122 3.82 9.90 14.95
N GLY A 123 3.15 8.85 15.43
CA GLY A 123 3.14 7.54 14.78
C GLY A 123 2.56 7.59 13.37
N PHE A 124 1.45 8.33 13.19
CA PHE A 124 0.89 8.59 11.87
C PHE A 124 1.84 9.43 11.00
N ALA A 125 2.41 10.52 11.52
CA ALA A 125 3.28 11.42 10.75
C ALA A 125 4.60 10.75 10.35
N SER A 126 5.15 9.88 11.21
CA SER A 126 6.36 9.09 10.97
C SER A 126 6.19 8.14 9.79
N TYR A 127 4.99 7.59 9.56
CA TYR A 127 4.69 6.78 8.37
C TYR A 127 4.94 7.55 7.06
N TYR A 128 4.78 8.88 7.06
CA TYR A 128 5.02 9.75 5.89
C TYR A 128 6.35 10.50 5.95
N ARG A 129 7.27 10.13 6.84
CA ARG A 129 8.54 10.85 7.04
C ARG A 129 9.34 11.11 5.76
N ASN A 130 9.27 10.21 4.77
CA ASN A 130 9.99 10.34 3.50
C ASN A 130 9.48 11.51 2.64
N HIS A 131 8.28 12.00 2.91
CA HIS A 131 7.69 13.15 2.23
C HIS A 131 7.79 14.45 3.04
N ILE A 132 8.23 14.37 4.31
CA ILE A 132 8.36 15.53 5.19
C ILE A 132 9.83 15.88 5.32
N LYS A 133 10.27 16.92 4.60
CA LYS A 133 11.66 17.37 4.63
C LYS A 133 12.06 17.70 6.08
N SER A 134 13.17 17.12 6.52
CA SER A 134 13.72 17.30 7.87
C SER A 134 12.78 16.88 9.01
N PHE A 135 11.91 15.88 8.80
CA PHE A 135 10.97 15.37 9.80
C PHE A 135 11.59 15.21 11.20
N SER A 136 12.74 14.52 11.29
CA SER A 136 13.44 14.28 12.57
C SER A 136 13.86 15.55 13.29
N HIS A 137 14.18 16.63 12.56
CA HIS A 137 14.53 17.92 13.15
C HIS A 137 13.30 18.65 13.68
N ILE A 138 12.17 18.56 12.96
CA ILE A 138 10.90 19.21 13.33
C ILE A 138 10.27 18.55 14.55
N THR A 139 10.36 17.21 14.66
CA THR A 139 9.79 16.46 15.79
C THR A 139 10.73 16.35 16.99
N SER A 140 11.93 16.95 16.94
CA SER A 140 12.92 16.83 18.01
C SER A 140 12.54 17.57 19.29
N SER A 141 11.66 18.56 19.18
CA SER A 141 11.21 19.44 20.26
C SER A 141 9.79 19.12 20.78
N LEU A 142 9.18 18.03 20.31
CA LEU A 142 7.81 17.60 20.63
C LEU A 142 7.76 16.42 21.60
#